data_AF-C6E5T3-F1
#
_entry.id   AF-C6E5T3-F1
#
_cell.length_a   1.000
_cell.length_b   1.000
_cell.length_c   1.000
_cell.angle_alpha   90.00
_cell.angle_beta   90.00
_cell.angle_gamma   90.00
#
_symmetry.space_group_name_H-M   'P 1'
#
loop_
_entity.id
_entity.type
_entity.pdbx_description
1 polymer ?
#
loop_
_entity_poly.entity_id
_entity_poly.type
_entity_poly.pdbx_seq_one_letter_code
_entity_poly.pdbx_strand_id
1 'polypeptide(L)'
;MKKIIALSAVAVLLTSSLASAAALTGGVSDESKSIYGGTTTDATTASATLIGKLSKNVKLGANYDTGGYALETRHSSGNTRYGTAFDATAIYKQEGATAVEKPSTTSYSSFSTWTAM
;
A
#
# COMPACT_ATOMS: atom_id res chain seq x y z
N MET A 1 9.47 -11.19 -45.80
CA MET A 1 10.17 -10.31 -44.83
C MET A 1 9.23 -9.32 -44.14
N LYS A 2 8.47 -8.47 -44.86
CA LYS A 2 7.48 -7.55 -44.24
C LYS A 2 6.41 -8.20 -43.32
N LYS A 3 5.99 -9.43 -43.63
CA LYS A 3 5.01 -10.19 -42.83
C LYS A 3 5.55 -10.69 -41.49
N ILE A 4 6.87 -10.93 -41.40
CA ILE A 4 7.52 -11.40 -40.16
C ILE A 4 7.65 -10.24 -39.16
N ILE A 5 7.98 -9.03 -39.66
CA ILE A 5 8.07 -7.82 -38.85
C ILE A 5 6.71 -7.49 -38.21
N ALA A 6 5.62 -7.62 -38.97
CA ALA A 6 4.27 -7.38 -38.46
C ALA A 6 3.89 -8.38 -37.34
N LEU A 7 4.25 -9.66 -37.49
CA LEU A 7 3.93 -10.69 -36.50
C LEU A 7 4.72 -10.49 -35.19
N SER A 8 5.99 -10.09 -35.28
CA SER A 8 6.82 -9.77 -34.12
C SER A 8 6.32 -8.55 -33.35
N ALA A 9 5.83 -7.52 -34.04
CA ALA A 9 5.28 -6.33 -33.38
C ALA A 9 4.00 -6.65 -32.56
N VAL A 10 3.13 -7.50 -33.10
CA VAL A 10 1.90 -7.92 -32.40
C VAL A 10 2.23 -8.79 -31.18
N ALA A 11 3.23 -9.69 -31.28
CA ALA A 11 3.66 -10.50 -30.15
C ALA A 11 4.22 -9.65 -28.99
N VAL A 12 5.02 -8.63 -29.29
CA VAL A 12 5.59 -7.73 -28.27
C VAL A 12 4.48 -6.93 -27.56
N LEU A 13 3.52 -6.39 -28.33
CA LEU A 13 2.40 -5.61 -27.77
C LEU A 13 1.50 -6.47 -26.87
N LEU A 14 1.23 -7.72 -27.24
CA LEU A 14 0.41 -8.64 -26.44
C LEU A 14 1.06 -9.04 -25.10
N THR A 15 2.40 -9.10 -25.05
CA THR A 15 3.12 -9.45 -23.81
C THR A 15 3.28 -8.28 -22.84
N SER A 16 3.23 -7.04 -23.32
CA SER A 16 3.41 -5.84 -22.49
C SER A 16 2.27 -5.59 -21.47
N SER A 17 1.08 -6.16 -21.68
CA SER A 17 -0.06 -6.04 -20.77
C SER A 17 -0.08 -7.09 -19.65
N LEU A 18 0.87 -8.03 -19.62
CA LEU A 18 0.95 -9.10 -18.61
C LEU A 18 1.86 -8.75 -17.43
N ALA A 19 2.27 -7.49 -17.28
CA ALA A 19 2.96 -7.03 -16.08
C ALA A 19 1.96 -6.95 -14.89
N SER A 20 1.58 -8.10 -14.37
CA SER A 20 0.92 -8.21 -13.07
C SER A 20 1.97 -8.07 -11.97
N ALA A 21 1.99 -6.92 -11.31
CA ALA A 21 2.72 -6.80 -10.05
C ALA A 21 2.04 -7.73 -9.03
N ALA A 22 2.82 -8.59 -8.38
CA ALA A 22 2.33 -9.39 -7.27
C ALA A 22 1.73 -8.47 -6.21
N ALA A 23 0.57 -8.85 -5.66
CA ALA A 23 -0.08 -8.11 -4.60
C ALA A 23 0.91 -7.88 -3.44
N LEU A 24 0.93 -6.65 -2.91
CA LEU A 24 1.71 -6.32 -1.74
C LEU A 24 1.04 -6.99 -0.53
N THR A 25 1.36 -8.24 -0.25
CA THR A 25 0.80 -8.97 0.89
C THR A 25 1.57 -8.62 2.15
N GLY A 26 0.97 -7.81 3.01
CA GLY A 26 1.56 -7.49 4.32
C GLY A 26 0.96 -6.21 4.90
N GLY A 27 0.72 -6.24 6.21
CA GLY A 27 0.45 -5.02 6.97
C GLY A 27 1.69 -4.56 7.70
N VAL A 28 1.99 -3.27 7.61
CA VAL A 28 2.97 -2.61 8.48
C VAL A 28 2.20 -2.14 9.70
N SER A 29 2.77 -2.33 10.90
CA SER A 29 2.19 -1.84 12.18
C SER A 29 3.23 -1.12 13.07
N ASP A 30 4.42 -0.83 12.55
CA ASP A 30 5.58 -0.40 13.34
C ASP A 30 6.07 1.02 13.00
N GLU A 31 6.85 1.61 13.90
CA GLU A 31 7.42 2.95 13.74
C GLU A 31 8.67 2.95 12.84
N SER A 32 8.85 4.03 12.06
CA SER A 32 10.14 4.38 11.42
C SER A 32 10.80 3.26 10.60
N LYS A 33 10.01 2.49 9.83
CA LYS A 33 10.51 1.41 8.97
C LYS A 33 10.77 1.87 7.54
N SER A 34 11.76 1.21 6.93
CA SER A 34 11.91 1.14 5.48
C SER A 34 10.93 0.09 4.95
N ILE A 35 10.15 0.48 3.95
CA ILE A 35 9.19 -0.38 3.25
C ILE A 35 9.92 -0.96 2.05
N TYR A 36 10.02 -2.28 1.99
CA TYR A 36 10.66 -3.00 0.88
C TYR A 36 9.59 -3.67 0.02
N GLY A 37 9.74 -3.58 -1.30
CA GLY A 37 8.94 -4.30 -2.27
C GLY A 37 9.51 -5.71 -2.47
N GLY A 38 8.66 -6.71 -2.34
CA GLY A 38 8.98 -8.12 -2.53
C GLY A 38 7.76 -8.99 -2.27
N THR A 39 7.75 -10.20 -2.84
CA THR A 39 6.79 -11.23 -2.41
C THR A 39 7.17 -11.72 -1.01
N THR A 40 6.28 -12.41 -0.30
CA THR A 40 6.51 -12.87 1.09
C THR A 40 7.84 -13.62 1.31
N THR A 41 8.42 -14.18 0.25
CA THR A 41 9.72 -14.87 0.27
C THR A 41 10.92 -13.91 0.28
N ASP A 42 10.81 -12.73 -0.33
CA ASP A 42 11.89 -11.74 -0.45
C ASP A 42 11.86 -10.67 0.66
N ALA A 43 10.69 -10.43 1.25
CA ALA A 43 10.43 -9.34 2.20
C ALA A 43 11.26 -9.38 3.50
N THR A 44 12.07 -10.41 3.70
CA THR A 44 12.95 -10.59 4.88
C THR A 44 14.44 -10.41 4.57
N THR A 45 14.83 -10.21 3.31
CA THR A 45 16.25 -10.08 2.91
C THR A 45 16.56 -8.69 2.35
N ALA A 46 17.78 -8.21 2.60
CA ALA A 46 18.28 -6.90 2.14
C ALA A 46 18.38 -6.76 0.59
N SER A 47 17.96 -7.79 -0.15
CA SER A 47 17.88 -7.81 -1.61
C SER A 47 16.55 -7.30 -2.16
N ALA A 48 15.53 -7.10 -1.31
CA ALA A 48 14.26 -6.52 -1.71
C ALA A 48 14.39 -5.01 -2.04
N THR A 49 13.68 -4.53 -3.06
CA THR A 49 13.79 -3.13 -3.52
C THR A 49 13.20 -2.19 -2.47
N LEU A 50 13.95 -1.21 -1.98
CA LEU A 50 13.38 -0.18 -1.11
C LEU A 50 12.35 0.65 -1.88
N ILE A 51 11.08 0.59 -1.48
CA ILE A 51 9.97 1.33 -2.12
C ILE A 51 9.54 2.56 -1.32
N GLY A 52 9.90 2.64 -0.03
CA GLY A 52 9.54 3.80 0.78
C GLY A 52 10.19 3.81 2.15
N LYS A 53 10.12 4.95 2.82
CA LYS A 53 10.55 5.12 4.22
C LYS A 53 9.53 5.98 4.95
N LEU A 54 9.22 5.59 6.18
CA LEU A 54 8.44 6.43 7.08
C LEU A 54 9.32 7.53 7.67
N SER A 55 8.76 8.72 7.84
CA SER A 55 9.40 9.79 8.61
C SER A 55 9.65 9.34 10.06
N LYS A 56 10.64 9.96 10.71
CA LYS A 56 10.95 9.69 12.12
C LYS A 56 9.67 9.78 12.96
N ASN A 57 9.46 8.80 13.83
CA ASN A 57 8.33 8.74 14.76
C ASN A 57 6.95 8.65 14.09
N VAL A 58 6.87 8.34 12.79
CA VAL A 58 5.59 8.03 12.14
C VAL A 58 5.37 6.52 12.17
N LYS A 59 4.18 6.14 12.59
CA LYS A 59 3.64 4.78 12.49
C LYS A 59 2.72 4.68 11.29
N LEU A 60 2.72 3.53 10.65
CA LEU A 60 1.84 3.20 9.53
C LEU A 60 1.12 1.89 9.84
N GLY A 61 -0.19 1.90 9.61
CA GLY A 61 -1.07 0.76 9.50
C GLY A 61 -1.51 0.66 8.05
N ALA A 62 -1.33 -0.49 7.39
CA ALA A 62 -1.63 -0.55 5.96
C ALA A 62 -2.19 -1.90 5.52
N ASN A 63 -3.28 -1.90 4.77
CA ASN A 63 -3.86 -3.07 4.15
C ASN A 63 -3.90 -2.86 2.64
N TYR A 64 -3.47 -3.87 1.88
CA TYR A 64 -3.40 -3.82 0.42
C TYR A 64 -3.83 -5.18 -0.14
N ASP A 65 -4.52 -5.14 -1.28
CA ASP A 65 -4.86 -6.31 -2.08
C ASP A 65 -4.89 -5.92 -3.58
N THR A 66 -5.37 -6.81 -4.43
CA THR A 66 -5.49 -6.53 -5.87
C THR A 66 -6.59 -5.51 -6.22
N GLY A 67 -7.52 -5.26 -5.30
CA GLY A 67 -8.66 -4.37 -5.47
C GLY A 67 -8.44 -2.96 -4.92
N GLY A 68 -7.45 -2.74 -4.03
CA GLY A 68 -7.15 -1.41 -3.53
C GLY A 68 -6.21 -1.37 -2.31
N TYR A 69 -6.32 -0.27 -1.57
CA TYR A 69 -5.53 -0.01 -0.38
C TYR A 69 -6.34 0.73 0.69
N ALA A 70 -5.98 0.51 1.96
CA ALA A 70 -6.37 1.35 3.08
C ALA A 70 -5.16 1.59 3.98
N LEU A 71 -4.95 2.84 4.39
CA LEU A 71 -3.80 3.30 5.15
C LEU A 71 -4.28 4.08 6.37
N GLU A 72 -3.62 3.89 7.50
CA GLU A 72 -3.69 4.80 8.63
C GLU A 72 -2.30 5.20 9.10
N THR A 73 -2.16 6.44 9.54
CA THR A 73 -0.90 6.98 10.04
C THR A 73 -1.09 7.73 11.34
N ARG A 74 -0.04 7.73 12.15
CA ARG A 74 0.01 8.47 13.41
C ARG A 74 1.45 8.87 13.71
N HIS A 75 1.65 10.07 14.26
CA HIS A 75 2.91 10.42 14.88
C HIS A 75 2.97 9.85 16.31
N SER A 76 4.13 9.35 16.76
CA SER A 76 4.26 8.65 18.05
C SER A 76 3.91 9.54 19.25
N SER A 77 4.16 10.85 19.15
CA SER A 77 3.74 11.86 20.14
C SER A 77 2.35 12.45 19.90
N GLY A 78 1.70 12.13 18.78
CA GLY A 78 0.37 12.63 18.45
C GLY A 78 -0.74 11.78 19.05
N ASN A 79 -1.90 12.38 19.31
CA ASN A 79 -3.10 11.66 19.76
C ASN A 79 -4.14 11.46 18.62
N THR A 80 -3.77 11.88 17.42
CA THR A 80 -4.63 11.89 16.25
C THR A 80 -4.11 10.88 15.24
N ARG A 81 -5.02 10.04 14.74
CA ARG A 81 -4.78 9.14 13.61
C ARG A 81 -5.47 9.68 12.37
N TYR A 82 -4.85 9.46 11.22
CA TYR A 82 -5.39 9.83 9.92
C TYR A 82 -5.48 8.61 9.02
N GLY A 83 -6.65 8.37 8.46
CA GLY A 83 -6.97 7.23 7.62
C GLY A 83 -7.40 7.65 6.21
N THR A 84 -7.07 6.84 5.22
CA THR A 84 -7.54 7.01 3.83
C THR A 84 -7.56 5.65 3.12
N ALA A 85 -8.40 5.52 2.10
CA ALA A 85 -8.51 4.32 1.28
C ALA A 85 -8.65 4.68 -0.20
N PHE A 86 -8.44 3.71 -1.10
CA PHE A 86 -8.51 3.92 -2.55
C PHE A 86 -9.88 4.44 -3.03
N ASP A 87 -10.95 4.08 -2.32
CA ASP A 87 -12.35 4.44 -2.60
C ASP A 87 -12.86 5.56 -1.67
N ALA A 88 -11.98 6.16 -0.86
CA ALA A 88 -12.33 7.28 0.01
C ALA A 88 -12.32 8.60 -0.76
N THR A 89 -13.35 9.42 -0.53
CA THR A 89 -13.41 10.82 -1.03
C THR A 89 -12.97 11.85 0.00
N ALA A 90 -12.53 11.39 1.18
CA ALA A 90 -12.14 12.22 2.31
C ALA A 90 -10.94 11.61 3.05
N ILE A 91 -10.31 12.42 3.90
CA ILE A 91 -9.38 11.93 4.91
C ILE A 91 -10.17 11.73 6.20
N TYR A 92 -10.04 10.56 6.80
CA TYR A 92 -10.70 10.22 8.05
C TYR A 92 -9.79 10.50 9.22
N LYS A 93 -10.36 10.97 10.31
CA LYS A 93 -9.63 11.37 11.51
C LYS A 93 -10.23 10.70 12.75
N GLN A 94 -9.38 10.18 13.62
CA GLN A 94 -9.77 9.73 14.94
C GLN A 94 -8.84 10.27 16.01
N GLU A 95 -9.45 10.80 17.08
CA GLU A 95 -8.75 11.30 18.26
C GLU A 95 -8.76 10.26 19.39
N GLY A 96 -7.77 10.32 20.27
CA GLY A 96 -7.77 9.55 21.53
C GLY A 96 -7.28 8.10 21.41
N ALA A 97 -6.93 7.65 20.20
CA ALA A 97 -6.43 6.31 19.95
C ALA A 97 -4.93 6.34 19.61
N THR A 98 -4.13 5.56 20.33
CA THR A 98 -2.67 5.54 20.17
C THR A 98 -2.17 4.32 19.41
N ALA A 99 -2.86 3.18 19.42
CA ALA A 99 -2.48 2.05 18.60
C ALA A 99 -2.60 2.41 17.11
N VAL A 100 -1.64 1.99 16.30
CA VAL A 100 -1.78 1.96 14.85
C VAL A 100 -1.83 0.50 14.44
N GLU A 101 -2.91 0.11 13.79
CA GLU A 101 -3.24 -1.24 13.40
C GLU A 101 -3.44 -1.33 11.90
N LYS A 102 -3.33 -2.54 11.37
CA LYS A 102 -3.70 -2.79 9.98
C LYS A 102 -5.20 -2.50 9.80
N PRO A 103 -5.63 -1.64 8.84
CA PRO A 103 -7.03 -1.48 8.50
C PRO A 103 -7.71 -2.83 8.17
N SER A 104 -8.97 -2.99 8.57
CA SER A 104 -9.70 -4.27 8.49
C SER A 104 -10.00 -4.71 7.06
N THR A 105 -10.13 -3.77 6.14
CA THR A 105 -10.41 -3.95 4.71
C THR A 105 -9.56 -2.97 3.91
N THR A 106 -9.57 -3.10 2.59
CA THR A 106 -8.95 -2.13 1.69
C THR A 106 -9.89 -0.97 1.34
N SER A 107 -11.02 -0.77 2.02
CA SER A 107 -12.04 0.24 1.69
C SER A 107 -12.22 1.31 2.78
N TYR A 108 -12.81 2.46 2.42
CA TYR A 108 -13.21 3.54 3.34
C TYR A 108 -14.06 3.03 4.52
N SER A 109 -14.74 1.89 4.35
CA SER A 109 -15.53 1.24 5.40
C SER A 109 -14.70 0.91 6.65
N SER A 110 -13.38 0.72 6.52
CA SER A 110 -12.45 0.58 7.66
C SER A 110 -12.37 1.82 8.55
N PHE A 111 -12.79 2.98 8.05
CA PHE A 111 -12.81 4.26 8.78
C PHE A 111 -14.24 4.78 8.99
N SER A 112 -15.26 3.93 8.83
CA SER A 112 -16.68 4.31 8.90
C SER A 112 -17.10 4.96 10.23
N THR A 113 -16.38 4.67 11.33
CA THR A 113 -16.62 5.25 12.66
C THR A 113 -15.76 6.50 12.94
N TRP A 114 -14.91 6.89 12.00
CA TRP A 114 -14.01 8.03 12.14
C TRP A 114 -14.67 9.29 11.59
N THR A 115 -14.16 10.44 11.99
CA THR A 115 -14.65 11.73 11.49
C THR A 115 -14.07 12.01 10.11
N ALA A 116 -14.91 12.15 9.09
CA ALA A 116 -14.49 12.63 7.78
C ALA A 116 -14.13 14.13 7.84
N MET A 117 -13.00 14.51 7.24
CA MET A 117 -12.51 15.90 7.13
C MET A 117 -12.75 16.49 5.75
#